data_AF-A0A2G9MKW6-F1
#
_entry.id   AF-A0A2G9MKW6-F1
#
_cell.length_a   1.000
_cell.length_b   1.000
_cell.length_c   1.000
_cell.angle_alpha   90.00
_cell.angle_beta   90.00
_cell.angle_gamma   90.00
#
_symmetry.space_group_name_H-M   'P 1'
#
loop_
_entity.id
_entity.type
_entity.pdbx_description
1 polymer ?
#
loop_
_entity_poly.entity_id
_entity_poly.type
_entity_poly.pdbx_seq_one_letter_code
_entity_poly.pdbx_strand_id
1 'polypeptide(L)'
;MFSAKNIISLFFVLLMASSILAIWNGSDDSSSLPDYNGHKIKLDGNYYVIKTDYGDVYGYTYPSYLETIEFVKSLSNAINPAGEIIILFDPDDEYINYIELFRSELAQRDLYNLGKTASFAITKENDEYSFPVLDCESAPVATIYLRT
;
A
#
# COMPACT_ATOMS: atom_id res chain seq x y z
N MET A 1 -19.36 16.45 58.90
CA MET A 1 -18.17 17.33 58.84
C MET A 1 -17.00 16.49 58.36
N PHE A 2 -16.67 16.54 57.07
CA PHE A 2 -15.46 15.89 56.56
C PHE A 2 -14.25 16.77 56.90
N SER A 3 -13.36 16.26 57.75
CA SER A 3 -12.11 16.95 58.08
C SER A 3 -11.25 17.09 56.82
N ALA A 4 -10.61 18.26 56.63
CA ALA A 4 -9.77 18.56 55.47
C ALA A 4 -8.68 17.47 55.21
N LYS A 5 -8.24 16.78 56.27
CA LYS A 5 -7.30 15.66 56.19
C LYS A 5 -7.86 14.43 55.46
N ASN A 6 -9.16 14.18 55.60
CA ASN A 6 -9.85 13.05 54.95
C ASN A 6 -10.09 13.34 53.46
N ILE A 7 -10.27 14.61 53.09
CA ILE A 7 -10.43 15.05 51.69
C ILE A 7 -9.11 14.88 50.93
N ILE A 8 -7.99 15.25 51.55
CA ILE A 8 -6.65 15.10 50.94
C ILE A 8 -6.32 13.63 50.74
N SER A 9 -6.60 12.77 51.73
CA SER A 9 -6.37 11.32 51.62
C SER A 9 -7.20 10.68 50.49
N LEU A 10 -8.47 11.06 50.37
CA LEU A 10 -9.34 10.60 49.29
C LEU A 10 -8.81 10.99 47.90
N PHE A 11 -8.24 12.20 47.77
CA PHE A 11 -7.67 12.69 46.52
C PHE A 11 -6.44 11.89 46.08
N PHE A 12 -5.55 11.53 47.01
CA PHE A 12 -4.38 10.68 46.70
C PHE A 12 -4.76 9.25 46.33
N VAL A 13 -5.77 8.67 46.98
CA VAL A 13 -6.28 7.33 46.61
C VAL A 13 -6.91 7.36 45.21
N LEU A 14 -7.62 8.42 44.87
CA LEU A 14 -8.26 8.58 43.55
C LEU A 14 -7.23 8.78 42.43
N LEU A 15 -6.14 9.52 42.69
CA LEU A 15 -5.00 9.64 41.75
C LEU A 15 -4.24 8.33 41.54
N MET A 16 -4.11 7.50 42.58
CA MET A 16 -3.49 6.18 42.44
C MET A 16 -4.40 5.17 41.73
N ALA A 17 -5.72 5.30 41.87
CA ALA A 17 -6.66 4.46 41.14
C ALA A 17 -6.78 4.87 39.66
N SER A 18 -6.68 6.16 39.33
CA SER A 18 -6.72 6.63 37.94
C SER A 18 -5.48 6.29 37.13
N SER A 19 -4.31 6.12 37.76
CA SER A 19 -3.09 5.68 37.07
C SER A 19 -3.15 4.22 36.62
N ILE A 20 -3.88 3.36 37.33
CA ILE A 20 -4.08 1.95 36.95
C ILE A 20 -5.10 1.84 35.81
N LEU A 21 -6.14 2.68 35.82
CA LEU A 21 -7.14 2.73 34.73
C LEU A 21 -6.58 3.32 33.42
N ALA A 22 -5.55 4.16 33.47
CA ALA A 22 -4.87 4.68 32.28
C ALA A 22 -4.10 3.60 31.49
N ILE A 23 -3.73 2.48 32.14
CA ILE A 23 -3.03 1.37 31.49
C ILE A 23 -4.00 0.47 30.70
N TRP A 24 -5.31 0.47 31.02
CA TRP A 24 -6.30 -0.37 30.33
C TRP A 24 -6.92 0.27 29.06
N ASN A 25 -6.61 1.54 28.79
CA ASN A 25 -6.81 2.16 27.47
C ASN A 25 -5.56 2.09 26.59
N GLY A 26 -4.57 1.27 26.95
CA GLY A 26 -3.41 0.98 26.12
C GLY A 26 -3.67 -0.23 25.22
N SER A 27 -4.21 0.00 24.02
CA SER A 27 -4.03 -0.90 22.87
C SER A 27 -4.44 -0.17 21.60
N ASP A 28 -3.54 0.68 21.11
CA ASP A 28 -3.31 0.91 19.67
C ASP A 28 -2.09 1.83 19.51
N ASP A 29 -0.97 1.46 20.14
CA ASP A 29 0.32 2.12 19.90
C ASP A 29 1.18 1.26 18.97
N SER A 30 0.57 0.83 17.85
CA SER A 30 1.34 0.64 16.62
C SER A 30 1.31 2.00 15.94
N SER A 31 2.42 2.73 15.96
CA SER A 31 2.59 4.04 15.33
C SER A 31 1.84 4.07 14.00
N SER A 32 0.66 4.69 13.95
CA SER A 32 -0.11 4.74 12.73
C SER A 32 0.68 5.62 11.78
N LEU A 33 1.40 4.99 10.86
CA LEU A 33 2.10 5.69 9.81
C LEU A 33 1.07 6.50 9.03
N PRO A 34 1.47 7.62 8.41
CA PRO A 34 0.57 8.40 7.59
C PRO A 34 -0.15 7.48 6.59
N ASP A 35 -1.42 7.76 6.32
CA ASP A 35 -2.09 7.08 5.21
C ASP A 35 -1.34 7.42 3.91
N TYR A 36 -1.23 6.44 3.02
CA TYR A 36 -0.56 6.60 1.74
C TYR A 36 -1.48 6.13 0.62
N ASN A 37 -1.73 7.01 -0.36
CA ASN A 37 -2.69 6.76 -1.44
C ASN A 37 -4.07 6.25 -0.97
N GLY A 38 -4.52 6.70 0.21
CA GLY A 38 -5.79 6.27 0.82
C GLY A 38 -5.74 4.93 1.56
N HIS A 39 -4.57 4.30 1.62
CA HIS A 39 -4.35 3.05 2.33
C HIS A 39 -3.74 3.30 3.72
N LYS A 40 -4.27 2.58 4.71
CA LYS A 40 -3.69 2.55 6.06
C LYS A 40 -2.47 1.65 6.06
N ILE A 41 -1.35 2.20 6.49
CA ILE A 41 -0.09 1.47 6.62
C ILE A 41 0.19 1.21 8.09
N LYS A 42 0.52 -0.04 8.41
CA LYS A 42 1.02 -0.43 9.73
C LYS A 42 2.43 -0.96 9.63
N LEU A 43 3.29 -0.62 10.59
CA LEU A 43 4.56 -1.32 10.76
C LEU A 43 4.32 -2.52 11.67
N ASP A 44 4.64 -3.71 11.19
CA ASP A 44 4.59 -4.95 11.95
C ASP A 44 5.96 -5.62 11.92
N GLY A 45 6.65 -5.62 13.05
CA GLY A 45 8.06 -6.02 13.13
C GLY A 45 8.96 -5.16 12.23
N ASN A 46 9.50 -5.77 11.17
CA ASN A 46 10.43 -5.13 10.22
C ASN A 46 9.79 -4.85 8.84
N TYR A 47 8.48 -5.04 8.70
CA TYR A 47 7.78 -4.87 7.43
C TYR A 47 6.56 -3.94 7.60
N TYR A 48 6.30 -3.17 6.56
CA TYR A 48 5.11 -2.38 6.35
C TYR A 48 4.00 -3.26 5.79
N VAL A 49 2.83 -3.18 6.41
CA VAL A 49 1.59 -3.85 5.99
C VAL A 49 0.63 -2.79 5.48
N ILE A 50 0.26 -2.91 4.21
CA ILE A 50 -0.68 -2.02 3.52
C ILE A 50 -1.99 -2.76 3.35
N LYS A 51 -3.05 -2.25 3.96
CA LYS A 51 -4.39 -2.84 3.79
C LYS A 51 -5.00 -2.39 2.47
N THR A 52 -5.31 -3.32 1.59
CA THR A 52 -6.05 -3.07 0.35
C THR A 52 -7.37 -3.85 0.34
N ASP A 53 -8.30 -3.47 -0.54
CA ASP A 53 -9.56 -4.19 -0.72
C ASP A 53 -9.37 -5.61 -1.28
N TYR A 54 -8.16 -5.95 -1.72
CA TYR A 54 -7.80 -7.22 -2.36
C TYR A 54 -6.89 -8.09 -1.49
N GLY A 55 -6.50 -7.63 -0.29
CA GLY A 55 -5.59 -8.33 0.61
C GLY A 55 -4.58 -7.39 1.28
N ASP A 56 -3.88 -7.92 2.27
CA ASP A 56 -2.79 -7.22 2.96
C ASP A 56 -1.49 -7.38 2.15
N VAL A 57 -0.84 -6.27 1.81
CA VAL A 57 0.44 -6.23 1.06
C VAL A 57 1.59 -5.95 2.02
N TYR A 58 2.68 -6.71 1.91
CA TYR A 58 3.83 -6.63 2.82
C TYR A 58 5.08 -6.10 2.09
N GLY A 59 5.78 -5.12 2.68
CA GLY A 59 7.02 -4.56 2.13
C GLY A 59 8.00 -4.08 3.20
N TYR A 60 9.30 -4.11 2.94
CA TYR A 60 10.36 -3.65 3.85
C TYR A 60 10.69 -2.16 3.74
N THR A 61 10.16 -1.45 2.74
CA THR A 61 10.34 -0.01 2.53
C THR A 61 9.00 0.70 2.50
N TYR A 62 8.93 1.88 3.11
CA TYR A 62 7.68 2.65 3.14
C TYR A 62 7.32 3.15 1.73
N PRO A 63 6.10 2.91 1.24
CA PRO A 63 5.72 3.16 -0.15
C PRO A 63 5.98 4.57 -0.67
N SER A 64 5.81 5.60 0.17
CA SER A 64 6.04 6.99 -0.27
C SER A 64 7.50 7.30 -0.61
N TYR A 65 8.45 6.45 -0.21
CA TYR A 65 9.85 6.60 -0.61
C TYR A 65 10.13 5.98 -1.98
N LEU A 66 9.18 5.24 -2.54
CA LEU A 66 9.28 4.58 -3.85
C LEU A 66 8.57 5.37 -4.96
N GLU A 67 7.60 6.25 -4.64
CA GLU A 67 6.89 7.04 -5.65
C GLU A 67 7.49 8.43 -5.90
N THR A 68 8.02 8.62 -7.10
CA THR A 68 7.47 9.66 -8.01
C THR A 68 7.69 9.19 -9.45
N ILE A 69 6.67 8.60 -10.08
CA ILE A 69 6.68 8.43 -11.53
C ILE A 69 5.95 9.62 -12.12
N GLU A 70 6.70 10.68 -12.42
CA GLU A 70 6.18 11.68 -13.33
C GLU A 70 6.07 11.05 -14.71
N PHE A 71 4.85 11.00 -15.26
CA PHE A 71 4.64 10.70 -16.67
C PHE A 71 5.30 11.81 -17.49
N VAL A 72 6.59 11.65 -17.76
CA VAL A 72 7.33 12.51 -18.66
C VAL A 72 6.58 12.58 -19.98
N LYS A 73 6.56 13.76 -20.59
CA LYS A 73 5.80 14.06 -21.81
C LYS A 73 6.03 13.04 -22.94
N SER A 74 7.21 12.42 -22.99
CA SER A 74 7.55 11.31 -23.88
C SER A 74 6.72 10.04 -23.64
N LEU A 75 6.52 9.64 -22.38
CA LEU A 75 5.70 8.49 -22.00
C LEU A 75 4.22 8.74 -22.30
N SER A 76 3.71 9.94 -21.98
CA SER A 76 2.33 10.33 -22.33
C SER A 76 2.12 10.32 -23.85
N ASN A 77 3.08 10.78 -24.64
CA ASN A 77 3.00 10.73 -26.10
C ASN A 77 3.03 9.30 -26.67
N ALA A 78 3.71 8.36 -26.01
CA ALA A 78 3.74 6.96 -26.42
C ALA A 78 2.44 6.22 -26.06
N ILE A 79 1.82 6.59 -24.93
CA ILE A 79 0.61 5.94 -24.41
C ILE A 79 -0.68 6.52 -25.02
N ASN A 80 -0.72 7.83 -25.30
CA ASN A 80 -1.92 8.49 -25.83
C ASN A 80 -2.50 7.90 -27.12
N PRO A 81 -1.72 7.45 -28.12
CA PRO A 81 -2.29 6.81 -29.31
C PRO A 81 -2.75 5.36 -29.09
N ALA A 82 -2.34 4.71 -27.99
CA ALA A 82 -2.74 3.34 -27.70
C ALA A 82 -4.19 3.29 -27.20
N GLY A 83 -5.02 2.43 -27.81
CA GLY A 83 -6.40 2.21 -27.36
C GLY A 83 -6.47 1.38 -26.07
N GLU A 84 -5.53 0.47 -25.90
CA GLU A 84 -5.40 -0.44 -24.76
C GLU A 84 -3.92 -0.54 -24.38
N ILE A 85 -3.66 -0.68 -23.08
CA ILE A 85 -2.31 -0.78 -22.52
C ILE A 85 -2.21 -2.13 -21.81
N ILE A 86 -1.14 -2.87 -22.07
CA ILE A 86 -0.84 -4.10 -21.33
C ILE A 86 0.18 -3.77 -20.25
N ILE A 87 -0.11 -4.15 -19.01
CA ILE A 87 0.83 -4.13 -17.89
C ILE A 87 1.40 -5.54 -17.75
N LEU A 88 2.67 -5.69 -18.07
CA LEU A 88 3.40 -6.97 -18.07
C LEU A 88 4.36 -7.01 -16.88
N PHE A 89 4.38 -8.11 -16.13
CA PHE A 89 5.28 -8.29 -15.00
C PHE A 89 5.76 -9.74 -14.84
N ASP A 90 6.89 -9.90 -14.13
CA ASP A 90 7.41 -11.21 -13.75
C ASP A 90 6.76 -11.67 -12.44
N PRO A 91 6.00 -12.78 -12.44
CA PRO A 91 5.31 -13.25 -11.23
C PRO A 91 6.26 -13.83 -10.17
N ASP A 92 7.51 -14.16 -10.50
CA ASP A 92 8.52 -14.63 -9.53
C ASP A 92 9.54 -13.54 -9.18
N ASP A 93 9.24 -12.26 -9.46
CA ASP A 93 10.09 -11.15 -9.05
C ASP A 93 10.21 -11.11 -7.51
N GLU A 94 11.42 -10.90 -6.98
CA GLU A 94 11.68 -10.84 -5.53
C GLU A 94 10.78 -9.80 -4.83
N TYR A 95 10.37 -8.77 -5.57
CA TYR A 95 9.61 -7.63 -5.12
C TYR A 95 8.17 -7.63 -5.67
N ILE A 96 7.60 -8.81 -5.94
CA ILE A 96 6.26 -8.98 -6.52
C ILE A 96 5.17 -8.18 -5.79
N ASN A 97 5.22 -8.09 -4.46
CA ASN A 97 4.26 -7.30 -3.66
C ASN A 97 4.22 -5.82 -4.04
N TYR A 98 5.37 -5.25 -4.44
CA TYR A 98 5.45 -3.85 -4.88
C TYR A 98 4.95 -3.70 -6.32
N ILE A 99 5.24 -4.68 -7.18
CA ILE A 99 4.69 -4.75 -8.53
C ILE A 99 3.15 -4.83 -8.48
N GLU A 100 2.59 -5.57 -7.52
CA GLU A 100 1.14 -5.67 -7.32
C GLU A 100 0.51 -4.34 -6.89
N LEU A 101 1.13 -3.66 -5.92
CA LEU A 101 0.68 -2.33 -5.52
C LEU A 101 0.72 -1.38 -6.72
N PHE A 102 1.85 -1.38 -7.44
CA PHE A 102 2.07 -0.50 -8.56
C PHE A 102 1.12 -0.78 -9.73
N ARG A 103 0.88 -2.05 -10.10
CA ARG A 103 -0.07 -2.39 -11.18
C ARG A 103 -1.49 -1.97 -10.83
N SER A 104 -1.87 -2.06 -9.55
CA SER A 104 -3.19 -1.65 -9.08
C SER A 104 -3.37 -0.13 -9.20
N GLU A 105 -2.42 0.65 -8.71
CA GLU A 105 -2.46 2.12 -8.76
C GLU A 105 -2.37 2.64 -10.19
N LEU A 106 -1.46 2.09 -11.00
CA LEU A 106 -1.29 2.46 -12.40
C LEU A 106 -2.59 2.25 -13.19
N ALA A 107 -3.25 1.10 -13.01
CA ALA A 107 -4.50 0.79 -13.71
C ALA A 107 -5.69 1.62 -13.22
N GLN A 108 -5.85 1.78 -11.90
CA GLN A 108 -7.05 2.39 -11.31
C GLN A 108 -7.00 3.91 -11.24
N ARG A 109 -5.81 4.51 -11.12
CA ARG A 109 -5.63 5.95 -10.98
C ARG A 109 -5.11 6.56 -12.26
N ASP A 110 -3.91 6.18 -12.66
CA ASP A 110 -3.15 6.97 -13.64
C ASP A 110 -3.67 6.74 -15.07
N LEU A 111 -3.84 5.48 -15.47
CA LEU A 111 -4.38 5.15 -16.78
C LEU A 111 -5.87 5.52 -16.89
N TYR A 112 -6.63 5.36 -15.81
CA TYR A 112 -8.03 5.82 -15.75
C TYR A 112 -8.15 7.34 -15.95
N ASN A 113 -7.30 8.14 -15.28
CA ASN A 113 -7.27 9.60 -15.45
C ASN A 113 -6.88 10.03 -16.87
N LEU A 114 -6.16 9.19 -17.60
CA LEU A 114 -5.83 9.38 -19.02
C LEU A 114 -6.93 8.87 -19.97
N GLY A 115 -8.04 8.35 -19.44
CA GLY A 115 -9.12 7.74 -20.22
C GLY A 115 -8.70 6.45 -20.92
N LYS A 116 -7.73 5.72 -20.34
CA LYS A 116 -7.17 4.47 -20.86
C LYS A 116 -7.61 3.28 -20.02
N THR A 117 -7.72 2.13 -20.66
CA THR A 117 -7.95 0.85 -20.00
C THR A 117 -6.65 0.03 -20.02
N ALA A 118 -6.42 -0.70 -18.93
CA ALA A 118 -5.27 -1.58 -18.78
C ALA A 118 -5.70 -3.04 -18.70
N SER A 119 -4.95 -3.91 -19.36
CA SER A 119 -5.03 -5.36 -19.26
C SER A 119 -3.74 -5.89 -18.65
N PHE A 120 -3.79 -7.02 -17.93
CA PHE A 120 -2.64 -7.57 -17.22
C PHE A 120 -2.08 -8.81 -17.92
N ALA A 121 -0.76 -8.97 -17.88
CA ALA A 121 -0.07 -10.12 -18.45
C ALA A 121 1.14 -10.57 -17.62
N ILE A 122 1.37 -11.88 -17.75
CA ILE A 122 2.46 -12.76 -17.34
C ILE A 122 3.77 -12.76 -18.14
N THR A 123 4.98 -12.74 -17.58
CA THR A 123 6.15 -13.16 -18.41
C THR A 123 6.34 -14.67 -18.50
N LYS A 124 5.76 -15.43 -17.56
CA LYS A 124 5.81 -16.89 -17.47
C LYS A 124 4.60 -17.40 -16.70
N GLU A 125 4.29 -18.68 -16.87
CA GLU A 125 3.24 -19.33 -16.11
C GLU A 125 3.57 -19.34 -14.61
N ASN A 126 2.56 -19.12 -13.78
CA ASN A 126 2.66 -19.15 -12.33
C ASN A 126 1.30 -19.57 -11.74
N ASP A 127 1.31 -20.35 -10.66
CA ASP A 127 0.10 -20.93 -10.07
C ASP A 127 -0.78 -19.90 -9.34
N GLU A 128 -0.21 -18.76 -8.93
CA GLU A 128 -0.90 -17.69 -8.21
C GLU A 128 -1.64 -16.72 -9.15
N TYR A 129 -1.21 -16.64 -10.42
CA TYR A 129 -1.70 -15.66 -11.39
C TYR A 129 -2.30 -16.30 -12.63
N SER A 130 -3.59 -16.05 -12.87
CA SER A 130 -4.31 -16.56 -14.06
C SER A 130 -4.27 -15.60 -15.27
N PHE A 131 -3.19 -14.84 -15.43
CA PHE A 131 -3.04 -13.86 -16.51
C PHE A 131 -2.43 -14.48 -17.78
N PRO A 132 -2.71 -13.94 -18.98
CA PRO A 132 -2.09 -14.42 -20.20
C PRO A 132 -0.57 -14.22 -20.15
N VAL A 133 0.17 -15.24 -20.60
CA VAL A 133 1.63 -15.15 -20.73
C VAL A 133 1.98 -14.43 -22.03
N LEU A 134 2.80 -13.39 -21.94
CA LEU A 134 3.34 -12.64 -23.08
C LEU A 134 4.86 -12.58 -22.97
N ASP A 135 5.52 -12.85 -24.10
CA ASP A 135 6.93 -12.56 -24.26
C ASP A 135 7.12 -11.16 -24.90
N CYS A 136 8.33 -10.61 -24.76
CA CYS A 136 8.69 -9.30 -25.31
C CYS A 136 8.65 -9.25 -26.85
N GLU A 137 8.59 -10.40 -27.54
CA GLU A 137 8.57 -10.50 -29.00
C GLU A 137 7.14 -10.50 -29.56
N SER A 138 6.15 -10.84 -28.71
CA SER A 138 4.76 -11.09 -29.08
C SER A 138 3.79 -9.99 -28.70
N ALA A 139 4.24 -8.94 -27.99
CA ALA A 139 3.36 -7.89 -27.48
C ALA A 139 2.70 -7.11 -28.65
N PRO A 140 1.40 -7.31 -28.92
CA PRO A 140 0.75 -6.76 -30.11
C PRO A 140 0.37 -5.28 -29.96
N VAL A 141 0.58 -4.71 -28.77
CA VAL A 141 0.12 -3.38 -28.34
C VAL A 141 1.13 -2.73 -27.38
N ALA A 142 0.92 -1.45 -27.07
CA ALA A 142 1.74 -0.72 -26.12
C ALA A 142 1.76 -1.44 -24.75
N THR A 143 2.96 -1.82 -24.32
CA THR A 143 3.17 -2.65 -23.13
C THR A 143 4.07 -1.92 -22.15
N ILE A 144 3.64 -1.83 -20.90
CA ILE A 144 4.43 -1.30 -19.79
C ILE A 144 4.98 -2.51 -19.04
N TYR A 145 6.31 -2.63 -19.01
CA TYR A 145 7.00 -3.68 -18.28
C TYR A 145 7.33 -3.22 -16.88
N LEU A 146 6.80 -3.91 -15.87
CA LEU A 146 7.11 -3.67 -14.47
C LEU A 146 8.27 -4.59 -14.07
N ARG A 147 9.38 -3.97 -13.66
CA ARG A 147 10.55 -4.66 -13.14
C ARG A 147 11.16 -3.83 -12.04
N THR A 148 11.65 -4.51 -11.01
CA THR A 148 12.42 -3.90 -9.92
C THR A 148 13.93 -3.99 -10.17
#